data_AF-A0A348VVW5-F1
#
_entry.id   AF-A0A348VVW5-F1
#
_cell.length_a   1.000
_cell.length_b   1.000
_cell.length_c   1.000
_cell.angle_alpha   90.00
_cell.angle_beta   90.00
_cell.angle_gamma   90.00
#
_symmetry.space_group_name_H-M   'P 1'
#
loop_
_entity.id
_entity.type
_entity.pdbx_description
1 polymer ?
#
loop_
_entity_poly.entity_id
_entity_poly.type
_entity_poly.pdbx_seq_one_letter_code
_entity_poly.pdbx_strand_id
1 'polypeptide(L)' 'MNANTGWIEKELLETFYHIVEEFRSGMIDQEGFTDRIVTLAERYGRLSGKEESSRNQMSLFTA' A
#
# COMPACT_ATOMS: atom_id res chain seq x y z
N MET A 1 -14.91 -11.78 -4.63
CA MET A 1 -13.92 -11.08 -3.77
C MET A 1 -12.68 -11.94 -3.73
N ASN A 2 -11.58 -11.50 -4.35
CA ASN A 2 -10.34 -12.27 -4.41
C ASN A 2 -9.70 -12.29 -3.01
N ALA A 3 -9.46 -13.48 -2.46
CA ALA A 3 -8.85 -13.64 -1.13
C ALA A 3 -7.46 -12.99 -1.00
N ASN A 4 -6.81 -12.69 -2.14
CA ASN A 4 -5.54 -11.98 -2.21
C ASN A 4 -5.62 -10.47 -1.90
N THR A 5 -6.78 -9.83 -2.00
CA THR A 5 -6.87 -8.38 -1.79
C THR A 5 -6.99 -8.03 -0.29
N GLY A 6 -7.64 -8.89 0.50
CA GLY A 6 -7.91 -8.62 1.92
C GLY A 6 -6.68 -8.67 2.83
N TRP A 7 -5.65 -9.47 2.51
CA TRP A 7 -4.41 -9.51 3.32
C TRP A 7 -3.55 -8.25 3.09
N ILE A 8 -3.53 -7.74 1.85
CA ILE A 8 -2.80 -6.53 1.46
C ILE A 8 -3.42 -5.31 2.13
N GLU A 9 -4.75 -5.19 2.12
CA GLU A 9 -5.48 -4.11 2.79
C GLU A 9 -5.26 -4.13 4.31
N LYS A 10 -5.23 -5.32 4.91
CA LYS A 10 -4.94 -5.48 6.34
C LYS A 10 -3.52 -5.05 6.69
N GLU A 11 -2.52 -5.49 5.94
CA GLU A 11 -1.12 -5.11 6.15
C GLU A 11 -0.92 -3.59 5.97
N LEU A 12 -1.58 -2.98 4.97
CA LEU A 12 -1.56 -1.54 4.76
C LEU A 12 -2.07 -0.79 5.98
N LEU A 13 -3.23 -1.22 6.48
CA LEU A 13 -3.88 -0.58 7.63
C LEU A 13 -3.03 -0.73 8.90
N GLU A 14 -2.49 -1.93 9.16
CA GLU A 14 -1.62 -2.20 10.31
C GLU A 14 -0.35 -1.36 10.27
N THR A 15 0.28 -1.25 9.08
CA THR A 15 1.48 -0.44 8.89
C THR A 15 1.20 1.04 9.08
N PHE A 16 0.07 1.54 8.55
CA PHE A 16 -0.36 2.92 8.74
C PHE A 16 -0.57 3.24 10.22
N TYR A 17 -1.25 2.37 10.96
CA TYR A 17 -1.46 2.56 12.40
C TYR A 17 -0.15 2.64 13.18
N HIS A 18 0.84 1.80 12.85
CA HIS A 18 2.15 1.87 13.50
C HIS A 18 2.83 3.22 13.28
N ILE A 19 2.83 3.73 12.04
CA ILE A 19 3.44 5.02 11.70
C ILE A 19 2.75 6.16 12.47
N VAL A 20 1.42 6.13 12.57
CA VAL A 20 0.65 7.13 13.35
C VAL A 20 0.97 7.05 14.84
N GLU A 21 1.10 5.85 15.41
CA GLU A 21 1.45 5.67 16.82
C GLU A 21 2.88 6.12 17.14
N GLU A 22 3.84 5.84 16.25
CA GLU A 22 5.21 6.35 16.37
C GLU A 22 5.23 7.89 16.33
N PHE A 23 4.45 8.53 15.46
CA PHE A 23 4.36 9.98 15.41
C PHE A 23 3.67 10.56 16.65
N ARG A 24 2.55 9.95 17.08
CA ARG A 24 1.80 10.36 18.27
C ARG A 24 2.62 10.22 19.55
N SER A 25 3.46 9.20 19.65
CA SER A 25 4.37 8.99 20.78
C SER A 25 5.63 9.85 20.72
N GLY A 26 5.85 10.59 19.63
CA GLY A 26 7.04 11.43 19.41
C GLY A 26 8.30 10.64 19.08
N MET A 27 8.17 9.36 18.69
CA MET A 27 9.29 8.53 18.24
C MET A 27 9.80 8.97 16.86
N ILE A 28 8.92 9.54 16.03
CA ILE A 28 9.25 10.19 14.76
C ILE A 28 8.67 11.60 14.75
N ASP A 29 9.33 12.51 14.03
CA ASP A 29 8.87 13.87 13.82
C ASP A 29 8.01 13.99 12.56
N GLN A 30 7.61 15.22 12.21
CA GLN A 30 6.74 15.48 11.07
C GLN A 30 7.38 15.10 9.73
N GLU A 31 8.70 15.29 9.60
CA GLU A 31 9.45 14.91 8.40
C GLU A 31 9.48 13.38 8.28
N GLY A 32 9.85 12.67 9.35
CA GLY A 32 9.86 11.20 9.38
C GLY A 32 8.49 10.58 9.16
N PHE A 33 7.42 11.19 9.67
CA PHE A 33 6.05 10.77 9.38
C PHE A 33 5.72 10.92 7.89
N THR A 34 6.04 12.08 7.30
CA THR A 34 5.77 12.38 5.89
C THR A 34 6.47 11.38 4.97
N ASP A 35 7.77 11.14 5.20
CA ASP A 35 8.57 10.19 4.41
C ASP A 35 8.03 8.76 4.49
N ARG A 36 7.62 8.31 5.69
CA ARG A 36 7.04 6.97 5.89
C ARG A 36 5.69 6.81 5.19
N ILE A 37 4.83 7.83 5.23
CA ILE A 37 3.54 7.81 4.53
C ILE A 37 3.72 7.80 3.01
N VAL A 38 4.64 8.60 2.47
CA VAL A 38 4.95 8.60 1.03
C VAL A 38 5.48 7.24 0.59
N THR A 39 6.42 6.67 1.34
CA THR A 39 6.98 5.33 1.08
C THR A 39 5.89 4.25 1.09
N LEU A 40 4.95 4.34 2.04
CA LEU A 40 3.81 3.45 2.13
C LEU A 40 2.91 3.58 0.89
N ALA A 41 2.54 4.81 0.53
CA ALA A 41 1.70 5.08 -0.64
C ALA A 41 2.35 4.57 -1.94
N GLU A 42 3.65 4.77 -2.13
CA GLU A 42 4.36 4.24 -3.30
C GLU A 42 4.36 2.71 -3.36
N ARG A 43 4.60 2.04 -2.22
CA ARG A 43 4.62 0.58 -2.15
C ARG A 43 3.28 0.00 -2.61
N TYR A 44 2.18 0.53 -2.10
CA TYR A 44 0.85 0.03 -2.43
C TYR A 44 0.35 0.53 -3.79
N GLY A 45 0.70 1.75 -4.21
CA GLY A 45 0.43 2.24 -5.57
C GLY A 45 1.07 1.35 -6.65
N ARG A 46 2.31 0.88 -6.42
CA ARG A 46 2.98 -0.10 -7.30
C ARG A 46 2.27 -1.46 -7.33
N LEU A 47 1.63 -1.88 -6.23
CA LEU A 47 0.89 -3.13 -6.16
C LEU A 47 -0.46 -3.02 -6.89
N SER A 48 -1.20 -1.93 -6.71
CA SER A 48 -2.46 -1.66 -7.43
C SER A 48 -2.24 -1.52 -8.94
N GLY A 49 -1.18 -0.85 -9.38
CA GLY A 49 -0.86 -0.71 -10.81
C GLY A 49 -0.45 -2.02 -11.51
N LYS A 50 0.10 -2.99 -10.76
CA LYS A 50 0.43 -4.32 -11.30
C LYS A 50 -0.81 -5.20 -11.49
N GLU A 51 -1.84 -5.07 -10.66
CA GLU A 51 -3.12 -5.73 -10.89
C GLU A 51 -3.83 -5.19 -12.13
N GLU A 52 -3.80 -3.87 -12.36
CA GLU A 52 -4.36 -3.22 -13.55
C GLU A 52 -3.64 -3.68 -14.84
N SER A 53 -2.30 -3.71 -14.82
CA SER A 53 -1.49 -4.15 -15.96
C SER A 53 -1.68 -5.63 -16.29
N SER A 54 -1.83 -6.49 -15.28
CA SER A 54 -2.04 -7.94 -15.46
C SER A 54 -3.43 -8.25 -16.03
N ARG A 55 -4.47 -7.50 -15.64
CA ARG A 55 -5.83 -7.63 -16.22
C ARG A 55 -5.86 -7.22 -17.70
N ASN A 56 -5.17 -6.14 -18.05
CA ASN A 56 -5.08 -5.69 -19.44
C ASN A 56 -4.25 -6.62 -20.33
N GLN A 57 -3.24 -7.31 -19.78
CA GLN A 57 -2.50 -8.32 -20.54
C GLN A 57 -3.31 -9.59 -20.79
N MET A 58 -4.17 -10.02 -19.86
CA MET A 58 -5.03 -11.19 -20.07
C MET A 58 -6.07 -10.98 -21.18
N SER A 59 -6.56 -9.76 -21.42
CA SER A 59 -7.54 -9.52 -22.50
C SER A 59 -6.93 -9.64 -23.90
N LEU A 60 -5.62 -9.43 -24.05
CA LEU A 60 -4.89 -9.49 -25.33
C LEU A 60 -4.65 -10.92 -25.84
N PHE A 61 -4.81 -11.94 -25.00
CA PHE A 61 -4.62 -13.35 -25.37
C PHE A 61 -5.93 -14.15 -25.51
N THR A 62 -7.08 -13.48 -25.40
CA THR A 62 -8.43 -14.07 -25.58
C THR A 62 -9.18 -13.54 -26.81
N ALA A 63 -8.49 -12.85 -27.72
CA ALA A 63 -9.04 -12.43 -29.02
C ALA A 63 -8.72 -13.44 -30.13
#